data_AF-T1PIK1-F1
#
_entry.id   AF-T1PIK1-F1
#
_cell.length_a   1.000
_cell.length_b   1.000
_cell.length_c   1.000
_cell.angle_alpha   90.00
_cell.angle_beta   90.00
_cell.angle_gamma   90.00
#
_symmetry.space_group_name_H-M   'P 1'
#
loop_
_entity.id
_entity.type
_entity.pdbx_description
1 polymer ?
#
loop_
_entity_poly.entity_id
_entity_poly.type
_entity_poly.pdbx_seq_one_letter_code
_entity_poly.pdbx_strand_id
1 'polypeptide(L)'
;MVLSNISRVESIAHDILNELNPKDILKMVKAFTKLDYNKKKNKLDYLGPIFCNLTQTGRGREIICLDKYNLIDKILPFASFQDSLIRRGGTIGILKNICFDPVYHDIILRDPDDILCALLYPLCGPEEFSDEENDMLPIDLQFLPETKTREEDPDLRKMLLESLLQLCSRRKSREHLRSKGVYEILREYHKWEAKIAKNKECLLACENVVDILIKKEDEIGLDNYKQVDVPQDVAEKFLKEDEEYLKDL
;
A
#
# COMPACT_ATOMS: atom_id res chain seq x y z
N MET A 1 -13.67 7.37 -16.72
CA MET A 1 -12.50 7.58 -17.58
C MET A 1 -12.17 9.06 -17.77
N VAL A 2 -13.09 9.92 -18.24
CA VAL A 2 -12.79 11.37 -18.36
C VAL A 2 -12.44 11.98 -17.00
N LEU A 3 -13.32 11.79 -16.00
CA LEU A 3 -13.10 12.34 -14.66
C LEU A 3 -11.83 11.80 -13.99
N SER A 4 -11.48 10.52 -14.21
CA SER A 4 -10.23 9.93 -13.69
C SER A 4 -8.97 10.50 -14.34
N ASN A 5 -9.05 11.00 -15.57
CA ASN A 5 -7.87 11.55 -16.24
C ASN A 5 -7.64 13.00 -15.82
N ILE A 6 -8.71 13.81 -15.74
CA ILE A 6 -8.59 15.22 -15.35
C ILE A 6 -8.27 15.38 -13.85
N SER A 7 -8.75 14.47 -13.00
CA SER A 7 -8.47 14.51 -11.55
C SER A 7 -7.02 14.19 -11.19
N ARG A 8 -6.18 13.76 -12.14
CA ARG A 8 -4.73 13.59 -11.91
C ARG A 8 -4.05 14.91 -11.58
N VAL A 9 -4.62 16.03 -12.01
CA VAL A 9 -4.15 17.37 -11.64
C VAL A 9 -4.73 17.72 -10.27
N GLU A 10 -3.87 17.99 -9.29
CA GLU A 10 -4.26 18.23 -7.90
C GLU A 10 -5.28 19.36 -7.74
N SER A 11 -5.13 20.47 -8.47
CA SER A 11 -6.11 21.57 -8.43
C SER A 11 -7.52 21.12 -8.87
N ILE A 12 -7.60 20.26 -9.88
CA ILE A 12 -8.88 19.69 -10.33
C ILE A 12 -9.44 18.72 -9.28
N ALA A 13 -8.59 17.96 -8.59
CA ALA A 13 -9.03 17.13 -7.47
C ALA A 13 -9.65 17.97 -6.34
N HIS A 14 -9.08 19.13 -6.03
CA HIS A 14 -9.68 20.10 -5.11
C HIS A 14 -11.02 20.62 -5.61
N ASP A 15 -11.13 21.02 -6.88
CA ASP A 15 -12.38 21.50 -7.47
C ASP A 15 -13.47 20.43 -7.42
N ILE A 16 -13.14 19.17 -7.74
CA ILE A 16 -14.07 18.05 -7.61
C ILE A 16 -14.55 17.89 -6.17
N LEU A 17 -13.66 17.98 -5.18
CA LEU A 17 -14.06 17.89 -3.76
C LEU A 17 -14.91 19.09 -3.31
N ASN A 18 -14.77 20.25 -3.94
CA ASN A 18 -15.61 21.41 -3.66
C ASN A 18 -17.04 21.22 -4.21
N GLU A 19 -17.17 20.59 -5.38
CA GLU A 19 -18.46 20.28 -5.99
C GLU A 19 -19.17 19.08 -5.35
N LEU A 20 -18.42 18.10 -4.83
CA LEU A 20 -18.98 16.91 -4.19
C LEU A 20 -19.27 17.14 -2.71
N ASN A 21 -20.54 16.96 -2.32
CA ASN A 21 -20.90 16.86 -0.90
C ASN A 21 -20.60 15.43 -0.36
N PRO A 22 -20.54 15.25 0.98
CA PRO A 22 -20.27 13.93 1.57
C PRO A 22 -21.22 12.81 1.12
N LYS A 23 -22.49 13.12 0.82
CA LYS A 23 -23.47 12.12 0.34
C LYS A 23 -23.13 11.62 -1.06
N ASP A 24 -22.54 12.46 -1.90
CA ASP A 24 -22.18 12.06 -3.27
C ASP A 24 -20.96 11.15 -3.27
N ILE A 25 -19.96 11.43 -2.41
CA ILE A 25 -18.82 10.53 -2.20
C ILE A 25 -19.30 9.16 -1.70
N LEU A 26 -20.22 9.13 -0.73
CA LEU A 26 -20.82 7.88 -0.25
C LEU A 26 -21.54 7.08 -1.36
N LYS A 27 -22.27 7.76 -2.24
CA LYS A 27 -22.91 7.11 -3.40
C LYS A 27 -21.88 6.57 -4.37
N MET A 28 -20.80 7.32 -4.64
CA MET A 28 -19.73 6.88 -5.51
C MET A 28 -19.03 5.65 -4.93
N VAL A 29 -18.71 5.64 -3.62
CA VAL A 29 -18.11 4.46 -2.97
C VAL A 29 -19.06 3.28 -3.05
N LYS A 30 -20.36 3.47 -2.80
CA LYS A 30 -21.36 2.40 -2.98
C LYS A 30 -21.41 1.87 -4.42
N ALA A 31 -21.26 2.75 -5.42
CA ALA A 31 -21.22 2.38 -6.82
C ALA A 31 -19.93 1.64 -7.20
N PHE A 32 -18.82 1.98 -6.55
CA PHE A 32 -17.57 1.25 -6.67
C PHE A 32 -17.70 -0.14 -6.04
N THR A 33 -18.15 -0.25 -4.80
CA THR A 33 -18.09 -1.51 -4.06
C THR A 33 -19.15 -2.54 -4.46
N LYS A 34 -20.23 -2.11 -5.12
CA LYS A 34 -21.26 -3.01 -5.65
C LYS A 34 -21.00 -3.34 -7.13
N LEU A 35 -20.50 -4.55 -7.39
CA LEU A 35 -20.13 -4.98 -8.76
C LEU A 35 -21.30 -4.97 -9.77
N ASP A 36 -22.53 -5.22 -9.30
CA ASP A 36 -23.76 -5.20 -10.10
C ASP A 36 -24.50 -3.83 -10.02
N TYR A 37 -23.84 -2.77 -9.55
CA TYR A 37 -24.48 -1.46 -9.36
C TYR A 37 -25.10 -0.91 -10.65
N ASN A 38 -24.38 -1.05 -11.77
CA ASN A 38 -24.84 -0.56 -13.07
C ASN A 38 -25.38 -1.69 -13.94
N LYS A 39 -26.70 -1.67 -14.19
CA LYS A 39 -27.39 -2.64 -15.04
C LYS A 39 -27.10 -2.47 -16.54
N LYS A 40 -26.43 -1.39 -16.96
CA LYS A 40 -26.07 -1.09 -18.36
C LYS A 40 -24.66 -1.59 -18.73
N LYS A 41 -24.20 -2.70 -18.15
CA LYS A 41 -22.91 -3.38 -18.44
C LYS A 41 -21.60 -2.62 -18.18
N ASN A 42 -21.60 -1.33 -17.80
CA ASN A 42 -20.35 -0.63 -17.46
C ASN A 42 -19.99 -0.89 -15.99
N LYS A 43 -18.83 -1.52 -15.73
CA LYS A 43 -18.37 -1.99 -14.39
C LYS A 43 -17.93 -0.89 -13.41
N LEU A 44 -17.86 0.37 -13.87
CA LEU A 44 -17.47 1.56 -13.08
C LEU A 44 -16.06 1.48 -12.44
N ASP A 45 -15.16 0.66 -12.99
CA ASP A 45 -13.80 0.43 -12.45
C ASP A 45 -13.00 1.72 -12.25
N TYR A 46 -13.19 2.70 -13.15
CA TYR A 46 -12.51 4.00 -13.11
C TYR A 46 -12.88 4.88 -11.90
N LEU A 47 -13.84 4.48 -11.06
CA LEU A 47 -14.03 5.11 -9.74
C LEU A 47 -12.82 4.90 -8.84
N GLY A 48 -12.09 3.78 -8.96
CA GLY A 48 -10.86 3.53 -8.20
C GLY A 48 -9.80 4.61 -8.43
N PRO A 49 -9.36 4.84 -9.69
CA PRO A 49 -8.47 5.94 -10.03
C PRO A 49 -8.98 7.33 -9.64
N ILE A 50 -10.29 7.58 -9.67
CA ILE A 50 -10.85 8.85 -9.18
C ILE A 50 -10.56 9.00 -7.69
N PHE A 51 -10.91 8.01 -6.87
CA PHE A 51 -10.64 8.07 -5.43
C PHE A 51 -9.15 8.17 -5.11
N CYS A 52 -8.30 7.41 -5.82
CA CYS A 52 -6.85 7.54 -5.73
C CYS A 52 -6.42 8.99 -5.96
N ASN A 53 -6.85 9.60 -7.06
CA ASN A 53 -6.55 10.99 -7.35
C ASN A 53 -7.10 11.97 -6.30
N LEU A 54 -8.31 11.76 -5.75
CA LEU A 54 -8.82 12.64 -4.69
C LEU A 54 -7.94 12.57 -3.44
N THR A 55 -7.46 11.37 -3.08
CA THR A 55 -6.59 11.14 -1.92
C THR A 55 -5.16 11.66 -2.08
N GLN A 56 -4.79 12.18 -3.26
CA GLN A 56 -3.55 12.97 -3.38
C GLN A 56 -3.63 14.24 -2.51
N THR A 57 -4.84 14.79 -2.34
CA THR A 57 -5.10 15.96 -1.49
C THR A 57 -5.30 15.56 -0.02
N GLY A 58 -4.97 16.47 0.90
CA GLY A 58 -5.23 16.27 2.34
C GLY A 58 -6.71 16.03 2.66
N ARG A 59 -7.62 16.81 2.05
CA ARG A 59 -9.08 16.65 2.23
C ARG A 59 -9.60 15.31 1.72
N GLY A 60 -9.04 14.80 0.62
CA GLY A 60 -9.40 13.46 0.13
C GLY A 60 -8.99 12.35 1.09
N ARG A 61 -7.78 12.45 1.68
CA ARG A 61 -7.32 11.51 2.73
C ARG A 61 -8.19 11.59 3.98
N GLU A 62 -8.52 12.79 4.44
CA GLU A 62 -9.43 12.97 5.56
C GLU A 62 -10.76 12.25 5.30
N ILE A 63 -11.39 12.50 4.15
CA ILE A 63 -12.68 11.89 3.80
C ILE A 63 -12.64 10.37 3.78
N ILE A 64 -11.60 9.74 3.21
CA ILE A 64 -11.52 8.28 3.14
C ILE A 64 -11.22 7.64 4.51
N CYS A 65 -10.45 8.33 5.36
CA CYS A 65 -10.07 7.88 6.69
C CYS A 65 -11.08 8.24 7.79
N LEU A 66 -12.14 9.01 7.50
CA LEU A 66 -13.20 9.32 8.45
C LEU A 66 -13.97 8.06 8.88
N ASP A 67 -13.86 7.71 10.15
CA ASP A 67 -14.50 6.55 10.78
C ASP A 67 -16.03 6.55 10.65
N LYS A 68 -16.66 7.74 10.62
CA LYS A 68 -18.13 7.90 10.51
C LYS A 68 -18.77 7.05 9.40
N TYR A 69 -18.03 6.75 8.33
CA TYR A 69 -18.56 6.04 7.17
C TYR A 69 -17.83 4.73 6.82
N ASN A 70 -16.73 4.39 7.50
CA ASN A 70 -15.88 3.24 7.21
C ASN A 70 -15.63 3.08 5.69
N LEU A 71 -15.25 4.18 5.02
CA LEU A 71 -15.07 4.16 3.56
C LEU A 71 -13.87 3.33 3.17
N ILE A 72 -12.78 3.46 3.92
CA ILE A 72 -11.55 2.70 3.70
C ILE A 72 -11.82 1.19 3.77
N ASP A 73 -12.51 0.70 4.80
CA ASP A 73 -12.79 -0.74 4.99
C ASP A 73 -13.61 -1.32 3.82
N LYS A 74 -14.53 -0.51 3.28
CA LYS A 74 -15.35 -0.91 2.14
C LYS A 74 -14.56 -1.07 0.84
N ILE A 75 -13.42 -0.37 0.70
CA ILE A 75 -12.58 -0.45 -0.50
C ILE A 75 -11.45 -1.48 -0.37
N LEU A 76 -11.04 -1.88 0.84
CA LEU A 76 -9.93 -2.83 1.06
C LEU A 76 -10.01 -4.12 0.22
N PRO A 77 -11.17 -4.79 0.06
CA PRO A 77 -11.26 -6.01 -0.75
C PRO A 77 -10.85 -5.80 -2.22
N PHE A 78 -10.84 -4.56 -2.69
CA PHE A 78 -10.44 -4.23 -4.05
C PHE A 78 -8.93 -4.16 -4.26
N ALA A 79 -8.10 -4.17 -3.20
CA ALA A 79 -6.64 -4.22 -3.32
C ALA A 79 -6.15 -5.51 -3.99
N SER A 80 -6.88 -6.63 -3.84
CA SER A 80 -6.55 -7.95 -4.40
C SER A 80 -7.59 -8.47 -5.40
N PHE A 81 -8.47 -7.59 -5.90
CA PHE A 81 -9.59 -7.97 -6.77
C PHE A 81 -9.12 -8.41 -8.17
N GLN A 82 -9.24 -9.71 -8.45
CA GLN A 82 -8.67 -10.34 -9.65
C GLN A 82 -9.29 -9.83 -10.96
N ASP A 83 -10.60 -9.55 -10.99
CA ASP A 83 -11.30 -9.23 -12.24
C ASP A 83 -11.01 -7.83 -12.81
N SER A 84 -10.30 -6.96 -12.08
CA SER A 84 -10.02 -5.60 -12.55
C SER A 84 -8.74 -5.01 -11.98
N LEU A 85 -7.70 -4.99 -12.81
CA LEU A 85 -6.44 -4.27 -12.54
C LEU A 85 -6.67 -2.80 -12.19
N ILE A 86 -7.67 -2.15 -12.82
CA ILE A 86 -8.01 -0.74 -12.57
C ILE A 86 -8.51 -0.53 -11.14
N ARG A 87 -9.30 -1.47 -10.60
CA ARG A 87 -9.79 -1.41 -9.23
C ARG A 87 -8.68 -1.70 -8.22
N ARG A 88 -7.82 -2.68 -8.51
CA ARG A 88 -6.62 -2.97 -7.71
C ARG A 88 -5.71 -1.77 -7.62
N GLY A 89 -5.26 -1.25 -8.76
CA GLY A 89 -4.37 -0.08 -8.80
C GLY A 89 -5.00 1.17 -8.19
N GLY A 90 -6.30 1.40 -8.39
CA GLY A 90 -7.01 2.48 -7.71
C GLY A 90 -7.00 2.34 -6.18
N THR A 91 -7.23 1.13 -5.67
CA THR A 91 -7.27 0.87 -4.22
C THR A 91 -5.87 0.93 -3.61
N ILE A 92 -4.89 0.27 -4.22
CA ILE A 92 -3.49 0.31 -3.77
C ILE A 92 -2.97 1.76 -3.80
N GLY A 93 -3.33 2.55 -4.81
CA GLY A 93 -2.98 3.97 -4.85
C GLY A 93 -3.58 4.81 -3.71
N ILE A 94 -4.82 4.51 -3.29
CA ILE A 94 -5.42 5.14 -2.10
C ILE A 94 -4.63 4.77 -0.85
N LEU A 95 -4.30 3.48 -0.68
CA LEU A 95 -3.52 2.98 0.45
C LEU A 95 -2.12 3.61 0.49
N LYS A 96 -1.47 3.74 -0.67
CA LYS A 96 -0.21 4.47 -0.81
C LYS A 96 -0.36 5.90 -0.30
N ASN A 97 -1.33 6.65 -0.81
CA ASN A 97 -1.49 8.07 -0.46
C ASN A 97 -1.66 8.31 1.05
N ILE A 98 -2.39 7.43 1.75
CA ILE A 98 -2.53 7.55 3.21
C ILE A 98 -1.26 7.11 3.96
N CYS A 99 -0.48 6.15 3.45
CA CYS A 99 0.79 5.74 4.06
C CYS A 99 1.84 6.85 4.01
N PHE A 100 1.82 7.70 2.99
CA PHE A 100 2.75 8.82 2.82
C PHE A 100 2.56 9.94 3.85
N ASP A 101 1.40 10.00 4.51
CA ASP A 101 1.08 11.03 5.50
C ASP A 101 1.02 10.41 6.91
N PRO A 102 2.06 10.64 7.75
CA PRO A 102 2.20 9.97 9.04
C PRO A 102 1.05 10.21 10.03
N VAL A 103 0.19 11.20 9.81
CA VAL A 103 -1.00 11.41 10.65
C VAL A 103 -2.01 10.26 10.56
N TYR A 104 -1.98 9.46 9.49
CA TYR A 104 -2.89 8.33 9.28
C TYR A 104 -2.29 6.98 9.71
N HIS A 105 -1.04 6.91 10.17
CA HIS A 105 -0.40 5.64 10.54
C HIS A 105 -1.13 4.90 11.65
N ASP A 106 -1.67 5.61 12.64
CA ASP A 106 -2.48 4.99 13.70
C ASP A 106 -3.81 4.43 13.17
N ILE A 107 -4.36 5.01 12.09
CA ILE A 107 -5.56 4.46 11.41
C ILE A 107 -5.18 3.24 10.59
N ILE A 108 -4.02 3.26 9.92
CA ILE A 108 -3.53 2.15 9.07
C ILE A 108 -3.17 0.93 9.93
N LEU A 109 -2.54 1.14 11.08
CA LEU A 109 -2.06 0.11 12.00
C LEU A 109 -3.03 -0.15 13.17
N ARG A 110 -4.32 0.16 12.98
CA ARG A 110 -5.35 -0.14 13.96
C ARG A 110 -5.66 -1.63 13.98
N ASP A 111 -5.94 -2.17 15.16
CA ASP A 111 -6.50 -3.52 15.26
C ASP A 111 -7.86 -3.58 14.52
N PRO A 112 -8.17 -4.67 13.79
CA PRO A 112 -7.44 -5.95 13.71
C PRO A 112 -6.46 -6.05 12.52
N ASP A 113 -5.82 -4.95 12.14
CA ASP A 113 -4.83 -4.87 11.04
C ASP A 113 -5.41 -4.98 9.62
N ASP A 114 -6.72 -4.77 9.42
CA ASP A 114 -7.38 -4.93 8.11
C ASP A 114 -6.65 -4.18 6.95
N ILE A 115 -6.19 -2.97 7.21
CA ILE A 115 -5.50 -2.15 6.20
C ILE A 115 -4.08 -2.69 5.95
N LEU A 116 -3.38 -3.10 7.00
CA LEU A 116 -2.08 -3.75 6.87
C LEU A 116 -2.20 -5.09 6.12
N CYS A 117 -3.23 -5.89 6.40
CA CYS A 117 -3.57 -7.08 5.63
C CYS A 117 -3.78 -6.76 4.15
N ALA A 118 -4.52 -5.69 3.82
CA ALA A 118 -4.72 -5.28 2.43
C ALA A 118 -3.43 -4.85 1.72
N LEU A 119 -2.42 -4.36 2.45
CA LEU A 119 -1.09 -4.06 1.93
C LEU A 119 -0.23 -5.33 1.73
N LEU A 120 -0.31 -6.28 2.66
CA LEU A 120 0.55 -7.47 2.67
C LEU A 120 0.01 -8.62 1.83
N TYR A 121 -1.31 -8.82 1.80
CA TYR A 121 -1.94 -9.95 1.10
C TYR A 121 -1.52 -10.06 -0.37
N PRO A 122 -1.42 -8.97 -1.17
CA PRO A 122 -0.96 -9.08 -2.55
C PRO A 122 0.54 -9.44 -2.67
N LEU A 123 1.33 -9.29 -1.62
CA LEU A 123 2.76 -9.67 -1.56
C LEU A 123 2.95 -11.11 -1.05
N CYS A 124 1.94 -11.73 -0.46
CA CYS A 124 2.01 -13.11 0.03
C CYS A 124 1.91 -14.13 -1.12
N GLY A 125 2.61 -15.25 -1.01
CA GLY A 125 2.50 -16.41 -1.90
C GLY A 125 2.00 -17.65 -1.16
N PRO A 126 2.24 -18.84 -1.72
CA PRO A 126 1.81 -20.12 -1.14
C PRO A 126 2.83 -20.69 -0.14
N GLU A 127 3.74 -19.87 0.38
CA GLU A 127 4.79 -20.34 1.29
C GLU A 127 4.23 -20.76 2.65
N GLU A 128 4.78 -21.84 3.20
CA GLU A 128 4.51 -22.29 4.56
C GLU A 128 5.46 -21.57 5.53
N PHE A 129 4.87 -20.96 6.56
CA PHE A 129 5.58 -20.35 7.69
C PHE A 129 5.63 -21.34 8.85
N SER A 130 6.61 -21.20 9.77
CA SER A 130 6.60 -22.00 11.01
C SER A 130 5.39 -21.65 11.88
N ASP A 131 5.08 -22.46 12.88
CA ASP A 131 3.99 -22.17 13.82
C ASP A 131 4.23 -20.83 14.54
N GLU A 132 5.48 -20.57 14.97
CA GLU A 132 5.85 -19.31 15.62
C GLU A 132 5.74 -18.11 14.68
N GLU A 133 6.06 -18.28 13.40
CA GLU A 133 5.90 -17.23 12.40
C GLU A 133 4.42 -16.95 12.13
N ASN A 134 3.59 -17.99 11.95
CA ASN A 134 2.15 -17.85 11.77
C ASN A 134 1.48 -17.15 12.95
N ASP A 135 1.87 -17.48 14.20
CA ASP A 135 1.32 -16.85 15.40
C ASP A 135 1.55 -15.32 15.44
N MET A 136 2.58 -14.81 14.75
CA MET A 136 2.83 -13.37 14.61
C MET A 136 1.98 -12.72 13.51
N LEU A 137 1.66 -13.46 12.44
CA LEU A 137 0.97 -12.89 11.28
C LEU A 137 -0.45 -12.44 11.63
N PRO A 138 -0.97 -11.38 10.97
CA PRO A 138 -2.39 -11.08 10.99
C PRO A 138 -3.22 -12.31 10.60
N ILE A 139 -4.38 -12.48 11.25
CA ILE A 139 -5.22 -13.69 11.12
C ILE A 139 -5.52 -14.03 9.66
N ASP A 140 -5.82 -13.03 8.83
CA ASP A 140 -6.16 -13.21 7.40
C ASP A 140 -4.98 -13.62 6.51
N LEU A 141 -3.75 -13.61 7.05
CA LEU A 141 -2.52 -13.98 6.35
C LEU A 141 -1.92 -15.30 6.83
N GLN A 142 -2.51 -15.91 7.86
CA GLN A 142 -2.09 -17.22 8.36
C GLN A 142 -2.61 -18.33 7.42
N PHE A 143 -1.80 -19.38 7.25
CA PHE A 143 -2.19 -20.62 6.55
C PHE A 143 -2.87 -20.38 5.18
N LEU A 144 -2.30 -19.50 4.35
CA LEU A 144 -2.81 -19.24 3.00
C LEU A 144 -2.80 -20.51 2.14
N PRO A 145 -3.76 -20.69 1.23
CA PRO A 145 -3.85 -21.90 0.41
C PRO A 145 -2.71 -21.98 -0.62
N GLU A 146 -2.37 -23.19 -1.06
CA GLU A 146 -1.37 -23.41 -2.13
C GLU A 146 -1.70 -22.70 -3.46
N THR A 147 -2.97 -22.34 -3.67
CA THR A 147 -3.42 -21.59 -4.84
C THR A 147 -3.15 -20.08 -4.73
N LYS A 148 -2.66 -19.60 -3.58
CA LYS A 148 -2.36 -18.18 -3.36
C LYS A 148 -1.21 -17.74 -4.26
N THR A 149 -1.47 -16.76 -5.11
CA THR A 149 -0.45 -16.09 -5.93
C THR A 149 -0.26 -14.64 -5.50
N ARG A 150 0.95 -14.13 -5.73
CA ARG A 150 1.29 -12.71 -5.56
C ARG A 150 0.65 -11.86 -6.65
N GLU A 151 0.59 -10.54 -6.44
CA GLU A 151 0.20 -9.58 -7.46
C GLU A 151 1.13 -9.69 -8.68
N GLU A 152 0.54 -9.84 -9.86
CA GLU A 152 1.27 -10.07 -11.10
C GLU A 152 1.89 -8.78 -11.64
N ASP A 153 1.22 -7.64 -11.41
CA ASP A 153 1.66 -6.34 -11.89
C ASP A 153 2.82 -5.79 -11.00
N PRO A 154 4.03 -5.61 -11.57
CA PRO A 154 5.18 -5.15 -10.80
C PRO A 154 5.03 -3.71 -10.29
N ASP A 155 4.29 -2.84 -10.99
CA ASP A 155 4.08 -1.46 -10.54
C ASP A 155 3.22 -1.45 -9.27
N LEU A 156 2.23 -2.34 -9.19
CA LEU A 156 1.42 -2.53 -7.99
C LEU A 156 2.22 -3.14 -6.84
N ARG A 157 3.08 -4.14 -7.10
CA ARG A 157 3.98 -4.70 -6.08
C ARG A 157 4.91 -3.64 -5.51
N LYS A 158 5.58 -2.88 -6.39
CA LYS A 158 6.47 -1.78 -6.00
C LYS A 158 5.72 -0.73 -5.16
N MET A 159 4.51 -0.36 -5.55
CA MET A 159 3.69 0.60 -4.82
C MET A 159 3.34 0.12 -3.39
N LEU A 160 3.07 -1.17 -3.21
CA LEU A 160 2.83 -1.77 -1.90
C LEU A 160 4.09 -1.72 -1.02
N LEU A 161 5.25 -2.08 -1.58
CA LEU A 161 6.54 -2.03 -0.89
C LEU A 161 6.92 -0.60 -0.48
N GLU A 162 6.74 0.38 -1.38
CA GLU A 162 6.92 1.80 -1.06
C GLU A 162 5.98 2.25 0.05
N SER A 163 4.75 1.73 0.11
CA SER A 163 3.78 2.03 1.16
C SER A 163 4.25 1.49 2.52
N LEU A 164 4.75 0.25 2.56
CA LEU A 164 5.36 -0.33 3.76
C LEU A 164 6.60 0.46 4.21
N LEU A 165 7.42 0.92 3.27
CA LEU A 165 8.57 1.78 3.56
C LEU A 165 8.13 3.09 4.23
N GLN A 166 7.02 3.70 3.79
CA GLN A 166 6.52 4.91 4.46
C GLN A 166 6.08 4.63 5.90
N LEU A 167 5.46 3.47 6.16
CA LEU A 167 5.06 3.06 7.50
C LEU A 167 6.27 2.85 8.42
N CYS A 168 7.42 2.42 7.89
CA CYS A 168 8.64 2.23 8.68
C CYS A 168 9.21 3.53 9.29
N SER A 169 8.73 4.71 8.87
CA SER A 169 9.27 6.00 9.32
C SER A 169 9.29 6.17 10.84
N ARG A 170 8.26 5.72 11.56
CA ARG A 170 8.13 5.90 13.02
C ARG A 170 8.47 4.62 13.79
N ARG A 171 9.07 4.79 14.97
CA ARG A 171 9.39 3.70 15.91
C ARG A 171 8.19 2.80 16.20
N LYS A 172 7.07 3.38 16.64
CA LYS A 172 5.84 2.64 16.95
C LYS A 172 5.39 1.77 15.76
N SER A 173 5.46 2.33 14.55
CA SER A 173 5.08 1.62 13.33
C SER A 173 6.04 0.48 13.01
N ARG A 174 7.37 0.67 13.15
CA ARG A 174 8.35 -0.43 12.97
C ARG A 174 8.16 -1.55 13.99
N GLU A 175 7.94 -1.19 15.25
CA GLU A 175 7.63 -2.15 16.31
C GLU A 175 6.39 -2.97 15.98
N HIS A 176 5.33 -2.31 15.50
CA HIS A 176 4.10 -2.95 15.05
C HIS A 176 4.33 -3.87 13.85
N LEU A 177 4.97 -3.39 12.77
CA LEU A 177 5.26 -4.19 11.57
C LEU A 177 6.10 -5.44 11.92
N ARG A 178 7.12 -5.31 12.77
CA ARG A 178 7.89 -6.46 13.26
C ARG A 178 7.03 -7.43 14.07
N SER A 179 6.14 -6.92 14.94
CA SER A 179 5.24 -7.77 15.73
C SER A 179 4.19 -8.52 14.90
N LYS A 180 3.95 -8.06 13.65
CA LYS A 180 2.98 -8.65 12.71
C LYS A 180 3.65 -9.50 11.61
N GLY A 181 4.90 -9.92 11.84
CA GLY A 181 5.64 -10.80 10.94
C GLY A 181 5.89 -10.25 9.52
N VAL A 182 5.96 -8.92 9.36
CA VAL A 182 6.14 -8.29 8.04
C VAL A 182 7.50 -8.65 7.42
N TYR A 183 8.54 -8.80 8.24
CA TYR A 183 9.86 -9.21 7.76
C TYR A 183 9.81 -10.62 7.15
N GLU A 184 9.12 -11.55 7.81
CA GLU A 184 8.95 -12.94 7.41
C GLU A 184 8.25 -13.03 6.05
N ILE A 185 7.17 -12.28 5.86
CA ILE A 185 6.47 -12.16 4.57
C ILE A 185 7.42 -11.62 3.49
N LEU A 186 8.14 -10.53 3.79
CA LEU A 186 9.02 -9.88 2.81
C LEU A 186 10.25 -10.71 2.47
N ARG A 187 10.73 -11.55 3.39
CA ARG A 187 11.82 -12.49 3.15
C ARG A 187 11.42 -13.54 2.11
N GLU A 188 10.23 -14.12 2.23
CA GLU A 188 9.74 -15.07 1.22
C GLU A 188 9.37 -14.37 -0.10
N TYR A 189 8.81 -13.16 -0.03
CA TYR A 189 8.60 -12.31 -1.19
C TYR A 189 9.91 -12.04 -1.95
N HIS A 190 10.99 -11.64 -1.26
CA HIS A 190 12.29 -11.35 -1.85
C HIS A 190 12.85 -12.57 -2.59
N LYS A 191 12.84 -13.75 -1.94
CA LYS A 191 13.27 -15.01 -2.58
C LYS A 191 12.49 -15.31 -3.86
N TRP A 192 11.17 -15.10 -3.84
CA TRP A 192 10.31 -15.31 -5.00
C TRP A 192 10.60 -14.27 -6.10
N GLU A 193 10.70 -12.99 -5.77
CA GLU A 193 10.98 -11.93 -6.73
C GLU A 193 12.37 -12.14 -7.37
N ALA A 194 13.36 -12.57 -6.61
CA ALA A 194 14.72 -12.83 -7.10
C ALA A 194 14.79 -14.01 -8.08
N LYS A 195 14.01 -15.08 -7.84
CA LYS A 195 14.11 -16.34 -8.59
C LYS A 195 13.08 -16.46 -9.71
N ILE A 196 11.86 -16.00 -9.45
CA ILE A 196 10.68 -16.27 -10.28
C ILE A 196 10.29 -15.04 -11.10
N ALA A 197 9.90 -13.94 -10.44
CA ALA A 197 9.37 -12.76 -11.13
C ALA A 197 10.46 -11.87 -11.76
N LYS A 198 11.65 -11.85 -11.16
CA LYS A 198 12.87 -11.19 -11.66
C LYS A 198 12.71 -9.70 -11.94
N ASN A 199 11.91 -8.98 -11.14
CA ASN A 199 11.82 -7.52 -11.22
C ASN A 199 12.76 -6.87 -10.20
N LYS A 200 13.83 -6.23 -10.70
CA LYS A 200 14.83 -5.56 -9.86
C LYS A 200 14.29 -4.35 -9.10
N GLU A 201 13.36 -3.60 -9.67
CA GLU A 201 12.79 -2.45 -8.98
C GLU A 201 11.98 -2.89 -7.75
N CYS A 202 11.27 -4.01 -7.88
CA CYS A 202 10.56 -4.63 -6.76
C CYS A 202 11.52 -5.23 -5.73
N LEU A 203 12.64 -5.82 -6.15
CA LEU A 203 13.68 -6.30 -5.23
C LEU A 203 14.27 -5.16 -4.41
N LEU A 204 14.71 -4.09 -5.07
CA LEU A 204 15.25 -2.91 -4.40
C LEU A 204 14.22 -2.29 -3.45
N ALA A 205 12.96 -2.17 -3.88
CA ALA A 205 11.89 -1.67 -3.02
C ALA A 205 11.64 -2.57 -1.80
N CYS A 206 11.79 -3.89 -1.94
CA CYS A 206 11.68 -4.83 -0.82
C CYS A 206 12.88 -4.70 0.14
N GLU A 207 14.09 -4.65 -0.39
CA GLU A 207 15.34 -4.48 0.37
C GLU A 207 15.29 -3.19 1.20
N ASN A 208 14.81 -2.08 0.64
CA ASN A 208 14.62 -0.82 1.35
C ASN A 208 13.72 -0.94 2.60
N VAL A 209 12.70 -1.81 2.57
CA VAL A 209 11.84 -2.08 3.74
C VAL A 209 12.56 -3.01 4.72
N VAL A 210 13.15 -4.09 4.22
CA VAL A 210 13.83 -5.12 5.01
C VAL A 210 15.02 -4.55 5.78
N ASP A 211 15.81 -3.66 5.17
CA ASP A 211 16.99 -3.02 5.77
C ASP A 211 16.66 -2.17 6.99
N ILE A 212 15.40 -1.74 7.12
CA ILE A 212 14.89 -1.05 8.31
C ILE A 212 14.34 -2.07 9.30
N LEU A 213 13.54 -3.03 8.85
CA LEU A 213 12.86 -3.99 9.73
C LEU A 213 13.80 -5.03 10.35
N ILE A 214 14.99 -5.26 9.79
CA ILE A 214 16.00 -6.14 10.38
C ILE A 214 16.68 -5.51 11.61
N LYS A 215 16.68 -4.17 11.71
CA LYS A 215 17.29 -3.43 12.82
C LYS A 215 16.30 -3.23 13.95
N LYS A 216 16.79 -3.27 15.18
CA LYS A 216 16.01 -2.90 16.37
C LYS A 216 16.12 -1.42 16.69
N GLU A 217 15.24 -0.94 17.56
CA GLU A 217 15.11 0.49 17.86
C GLU A 217 16.33 1.08 18.58
N ASP A 218 17.07 0.25 19.30
CA ASP A 218 18.36 0.58 19.90
C ASP A 218 19.46 0.82 18.84
N GLU A 219 19.41 0.12 17.70
CA GLU A 219 20.31 0.34 16.57
C GLU A 219 19.90 1.57 15.74
N ILE A 220 18.59 1.79 15.56
CA ILE A 220 18.07 2.91 14.77
C ILE A 220 18.21 4.24 15.53
N GLY A 221 17.97 4.23 16.84
CA GLY A 221 18.20 5.39 17.72
C GLY A 221 17.32 6.62 17.46
N LEU A 222 16.32 6.52 16.59
CA LEU A 222 15.48 7.63 16.13
C LEU A 222 14.00 7.26 16.19
N ASP A 223 13.16 8.17 16.67
CA ASP A 223 11.71 7.97 16.60
C ASP A 223 11.24 8.02 15.15
N ASN A 224 11.54 9.12 14.44
CA ASN A 224 11.18 9.31 13.04
C ASN A 224 12.41 9.60 12.17
N TYR A 225 12.84 8.63 11.35
CA TYR A 225 14.04 8.82 10.52
C TYR A 225 13.83 9.82 9.38
N LYS A 226 12.59 10.18 9.02
CA LYS A 226 12.31 11.21 8.01
C LYS A 226 12.66 12.64 8.47
N GLN A 227 12.97 12.82 9.76
CA GLN A 227 13.41 14.10 10.32
C GLN A 227 14.94 14.25 10.29
N VAL A 228 15.67 13.25 9.78
CA VAL A 228 17.11 13.31 9.66
C VAL A 228 17.47 14.10 8.41
N ASP A 229 18.28 15.14 8.59
CA ASP A 229 18.91 15.85 7.48
C ASP A 229 20.01 14.97 6.87
N VAL A 230 19.74 14.43 5.68
CA VAL A 230 20.71 13.63 4.93
C VAL A 230 21.63 14.57 4.13
N PRO A 231 22.95 14.55 4.35
CA PRO A 231 23.89 15.33 3.55
C PRO A 231 23.76 15.01 2.05
N GLN A 232 23.91 16.03 1.20
CA GLN A 232 23.68 15.88 -0.25
C GLN A 232 24.62 14.84 -0.89
N ASP A 233 25.87 14.78 -0.46
CA ASP A 233 26.87 13.81 -0.93
C ASP A 233 26.46 12.36 -0.62
N VAL A 234 25.87 12.14 0.57
CA VAL A 234 25.35 10.84 0.98
C VAL A 234 24.11 10.46 0.16
N ALA A 235 23.19 11.41 -0.04
CA ALA A 235 21.99 11.18 -0.86
C ALA A 235 22.35 10.85 -2.32
N GLU A 236 23.29 11.60 -2.91
CA GLU A 236 23.79 11.33 -4.27
C GLU A 236 24.51 9.99 -4.37
N LYS A 237 25.20 9.55 -3.31
CA LYS A 237 25.84 8.24 -3.26
C LYS A 237 24.79 7.12 -3.30
N PHE A 238 23.76 7.19 -2.46
CA PHE A 238 22.68 6.20 -2.45
C PHE A 238 21.96 6.13 -3.80
N LEU A 239 21.67 7.28 -4.43
CA LEU A 239 21.06 7.29 -5.76
C LEU A 239 21.93 6.59 -6.82
N LYS A 240 23.25 6.76 -6.76
CA LYS A 240 24.18 6.06 -7.67
C LYS A 240 24.23 4.56 -7.42
N GLU A 241 24.27 4.16 -6.14
CA GLU A 241 24.24 2.75 -5.74
C GLU A 241 22.95 2.07 -6.23
N ASP A 242 21.79 2.73 -6.08
CA ASP A 242 20.51 2.26 -6.59
C ASP A 242 20.52 2.14 -8.12
N GLU A 243 21.05 3.15 -8.83
CA GLU A 243 21.17 3.09 -10.30
C GLU A 243 22.08 1.96 -10.78
N GLU A 244 23.19 1.70 -10.09
CA GLU A 244 24.12 0.62 -10.40
C GLU A 244 23.47 -0.74 -10.15
N TYR A 245 22.78 -0.92 -9.02
CA TYR A 245 22.01 -2.12 -8.70
C TYR A 245 21.01 -2.46 -9.81
N LEU A 246 20.30 -1.44 -10.32
CA LEU A 246 19.34 -1.62 -11.41
C LEU A 246 20.03 -1.98 -12.74
N LYS A 247 21.26 -1.52 -12.99
CA LYS A 247 22.02 -1.74 -14.25
C LYS A 247 22.72 -3.09 -14.37
N ASP A 248 23.17 -3.73 -13.29
CA ASP A 248 23.99 -4.96 -13.33
C ASP A 248 23.26 -6.18 -13.93
N LEU A 249 23.40 -6.39 -15.24
CA LEU A 249 22.85 -7.51 -16.03
C LEU A 249 23.88 -8.62 -16.22
#